data_AF-A0A8T5K9H7-F1
#
_entry.id   AF-A0A8T5K9H7-F1
#
_cell.length_a   1.000
_cell.length_b   1.000
_cell.length_c   1.000
_cell.angle_alpha   90.00
_cell.angle_beta   90.00
_cell.angle_gamma   90.00
#
_symmetry.space_group_name_H-M   'P 1'
#
loop_
_entity.id
_entity.type
_entity.pdbx_description
1 polymer ?
#
loop_
_entity_poly.entity_id
_entity_poly.type
_entity_poly.pdbx_seq_one_letter_code
_entity_poly.pdbx_strand_id
1 'polypeptide(L)'
;MNWRLAVIPVTLIPIIIIAVQFDIEAEDIFAIGAIPFALAVLAIMTKLGLQGLKLAYIARTFLGPFDSIKRLTAMRVGSEFIKFTTPMFVGAEFAVIYYMTKKGISTSKASWVALLDIVTEVFAAGVLSILAGILALMYGAYVVGVVVLGTSIPITGLWIVLFFMSSKRTFTLPRVISYIATTLGKERGQKYVKQTNGWIEDVCIMSRENLHSSKSKKVFVVGFFVS
;
A
#
# COMPACT_ATOMS: atom_id res chain seq x y z
N MET A 1 -13.68 8.28 -28.50
CA MET A 1 -12.21 8.19 -28.29
C MET A 1 -11.97 7.35 -27.05
N ASN A 2 -11.30 6.20 -27.18
CA ASN A 2 -11.04 5.29 -26.05
C ASN A 2 -10.13 6.01 -25.04
N TRP A 3 -10.71 6.67 -24.04
CA TRP A 3 -9.99 7.39 -22.98
C TRP A 3 -8.88 6.54 -22.33
N ARG A 4 -9.05 5.21 -22.34
CA ARG A 4 -8.04 4.22 -21.92
C ARG A 4 -6.73 4.28 -22.72
N LEU A 5 -6.78 4.60 -24.02
CA LEU A 5 -5.58 4.79 -24.84
C LEU A 5 -4.90 6.13 -24.56
N ALA A 6 -5.65 7.15 -24.16
CA ALA A 6 -5.10 8.46 -23.78
C ALA A 6 -4.35 8.43 -22.44
N VAL A 7 -4.64 7.46 -21.57
CA VAL A 7 -3.91 7.28 -20.30
C VAL A 7 -2.44 6.92 -20.53
N ILE A 8 -2.14 6.16 -21.58
CA ILE A 8 -0.77 5.70 -21.89
C ILE A 8 0.19 6.90 -22.10
N PRO A 9 -0.06 7.86 -23.02
CA PRO A 9 0.82 9.02 -23.18
C PRO A 9 0.84 9.93 -21.94
N VAL A 10 -0.26 10.04 -21.19
CA VAL A 10 -0.30 10.83 -19.95
C VAL A 10 0.62 10.24 -18.87
N THR A 11 0.70 8.92 -18.75
CA THR A 11 1.62 8.26 -17.81
C THR A 11 3.10 8.43 -18.17
N LEU A 12 3.41 8.81 -19.42
CA LEU A 12 4.79 9.11 -19.84
C LEU A 12 5.23 10.54 -19.47
N ILE A 13 4.31 11.45 -19.14
CA ILE A 13 4.63 12.86 -18.86
C ILE A 13 5.69 12.99 -17.74
N PRO A 14 5.57 12.34 -16.57
CA PRO A 14 6.59 12.43 -15.54
C PRO A 14 7.95 11.88 -15.99
N ILE A 15 7.96 10.81 -16.79
CA ILE A 15 9.17 10.20 -17.34
C ILE A 15 9.85 11.16 -18.32
N ILE A 16 9.08 11.83 -19.18
CA ILE A 16 9.57 12.83 -20.12
C ILE A 16 10.15 14.04 -19.37
N ILE A 17 9.48 14.51 -18.31
CA ILE A 17 10.00 15.61 -17.48
C ILE A 17 11.34 15.25 -16.85
N ILE A 18 11.46 14.04 -16.29
CA ILE A 18 12.73 13.55 -15.72
C ILE A 18 13.79 13.45 -16.82
N ALA A 19 13.46 12.86 -17.98
CA ALA A 19 14.42 12.71 -19.07
C ALA A 19 14.96 14.07 -19.54
N VAL A 20 14.09 15.08 -19.71
CA VAL A 20 14.51 16.43 -20.09
C VAL A 20 15.31 17.11 -18.97
N GLN A 21 14.91 16.96 -17.71
CA GLN A 21 15.56 17.64 -16.59
C GLN A 21 16.96 17.09 -16.27
N PHE A 22 17.18 15.80 -16.53
CA PHE A 22 18.45 15.12 -16.30
C PHE A 22 19.24 14.87 -17.59
N ASP A 23 18.81 15.45 -18.71
CA ASP A 23 19.46 15.33 -20.02
C ASP A 23 19.70 13.86 -20.44
N ILE A 24 18.71 13.00 -20.16
CA ILE A 24 18.77 11.57 -20.48
C ILE A 24 18.42 11.40 -21.95
N GLU A 25 19.40 10.96 -22.74
CA GLU A 25 19.20 10.67 -24.16
C GLU A 25 18.53 9.30 -24.34
N ALA A 26 17.90 9.08 -25.50
CA ALA A 26 17.33 7.78 -25.82
C ALA A 26 18.42 6.68 -25.83
N GLU A 27 19.63 7.05 -26.23
CA GLU A 27 20.81 6.19 -26.27
C GLU A 27 21.18 5.69 -24.87
N ASP A 28 21.06 6.51 -23.83
CA ASP A 28 21.29 6.11 -22.43
C ASP A 28 20.29 5.05 -21.96
N ILE A 29 19.03 5.15 -22.40
CA ILE A 29 17.98 4.17 -22.10
C ILE A 29 18.26 2.85 -22.81
N PHE A 30 18.69 2.90 -24.08
CA PHE A 30 19.03 1.70 -24.83
C PHE A 30 20.36 1.07 -24.38
N ALA A 31 21.28 1.86 -23.80
CA ALA A 31 22.56 1.41 -23.25
C ALA A 31 22.40 0.51 -22.01
N ILE A 32 21.24 0.53 -21.34
CA ILE A 32 20.88 -0.43 -20.27
C ILE A 32 20.99 -1.87 -20.78
N GLY A 33 20.72 -2.10 -22.07
CA GLY A 33 20.83 -3.40 -22.72
C GLY A 33 19.64 -4.34 -22.43
N ALA A 34 19.46 -5.32 -23.32
CA ALA A 34 18.32 -6.24 -23.25
C ALA A 34 18.31 -7.12 -21.99
N ILE A 35 19.49 -7.49 -21.47
CA ILE A 35 19.60 -8.38 -20.31
C ILE A 35 19.15 -7.66 -19.02
N PRO A 36 19.71 -6.49 -18.63
CA PRO A 36 19.24 -5.78 -17.45
C PRO A 36 17.77 -5.39 -17.54
N PHE A 37 17.28 -5.02 -18.75
CA PHE A 37 15.86 -4.78 -18.97
C PHE A 37 15.00 -6.02 -18.69
N ALA A 38 15.35 -7.18 -19.25
CA ALA A 38 14.62 -8.43 -19.03
C ALA A 38 14.61 -8.84 -17.54
N LEU A 39 15.75 -8.66 -16.84
CA LEU A 39 15.84 -8.91 -15.40
C LEU A 39 14.96 -7.96 -14.58
N ALA A 40 14.90 -6.68 -14.95
CA ALA A 40 14.02 -5.71 -14.29
C ALA A 40 12.54 -6.07 -14.48
N VAL A 41 12.14 -6.45 -15.71
CA VAL A 41 10.78 -6.93 -16.00
C VAL A 41 10.46 -8.17 -15.15
N LEU A 42 11.36 -9.15 -15.12
CA LEU A 42 11.18 -10.36 -14.33
C LEU A 42 11.03 -10.05 -12.83
N ALA A 43 11.85 -9.14 -12.29
CA ALA A 43 11.78 -8.72 -10.89
C ALA A 43 10.44 -8.06 -10.56
N ILE A 44 9.96 -7.14 -11.40
CA ILE A 44 8.66 -6.47 -11.20
C ILE A 44 7.50 -7.45 -11.32
N MET A 45 7.53 -8.36 -12.30
CA MET A 45 6.48 -9.38 -12.45
C MET A 45 6.44 -10.34 -11.25
N THR A 46 7.62 -10.71 -10.74
CA THR A 46 7.74 -11.54 -9.53
C THR A 46 7.18 -10.81 -8.32
N LYS A 47 7.55 -9.54 -8.12
CA LYS A 47 7.02 -8.69 -7.05
C LYS A 47 5.48 -8.63 -7.07
N LEU A 48 4.89 -8.31 -8.23
CA LEU A 48 3.44 -8.23 -8.39
C LEU A 48 2.75 -9.56 -8.09
N GLY A 49 3.33 -10.68 -8.57
CA GLY A 49 2.82 -12.03 -8.28
C GLY A 49 2.85 -12.37 -6.80
N LEU A 50 3.97 -12.11 -6.12
CA LEU A 50 4.14 -12.33 -4.68
C LEU A 50 3.18 -11.48 -3.85
N GLN A 51 3.03 -10.20 -4.18
CA GLN A 51 2.04 -9.32 -3.53
C GLN A 51 0.61 -9.83 -3.70
N GLY A 52 0.26 -10.33 -4.89
CA GLY A 52 -1.05 -10.91 -5.11
C GLY A 52 -1.28 -12.22 -4.36
N LEU A 53 -0.27 -13.07 -4.24
CA LEU A 53 -0.33 -14.28 -3.40
C LEU A 53 -0.40 -13.93 -1.91
N LYS A 54 0.34 -12.91 -1.46
CA LYS A 54 0.30 -12.39 -0.09
C LYS A 54 -1.11 -11.97 0.29
N LEU A 55 -1.75 -11.12 -0.52
CA LEU A 55 -3.13 -10.70 -0.25
C LEU A 55 -4.08 -11.90 -0.25
N ALA A 56 -3.96 -12.82 -1.22
CA ALA A 56 -4.81 -14.00 -1.27
C ALA A 56 -4.65 -14.88 -0.01
N TYR A 57 -3.43 -15.01 0.50
CA TYR A 57 -3.13 -15.72 1.75
C TYR A 57 -3.75 -15.03 2.97
N ILE A 58 -3.54 -13.71 3.14
CA ILE A 58 -4.11 -12.93 4.25
C ILE A 58 -5.64 -13.02 4.21
N ALA A 59 -6.24 -12.74 3.05
CA ALA A 59 -7.68 -12.71 2.86
C ALA A 59 -8.33 -14.06 3.18
N ARG A 60 -7.82 -15.17 2.62
CA ARG A 60 -8.39 -16.50 2.90
C ARG A 60 -8.18 -16.95 4.35
N THR A 61 -7.10 -16.50 4.99
CA THR A 61 -6.83 -16.83 6.38
C THR A 61 -7.82 -16.17 7.33
N PHE A 62 -8.19 -14.90 7.12
CA PHE A 62 -9.11 -14.18 8.01
C PHE A 62 -10.58 -14.23 7.59
N LEU A 63 -10.86 -14.33 6.29
CA LEU A 63 -12.22 -14.25 5.73
C LEU A 63 -12.77 -15.60 5.26
N GLY A 64 -11.95 -16.65 5.33
CA GLY A 64 -12.27 -17.96 4.76
C GLY A 64 -12.18 -17.97 3.22
N PRO A 65 -12.48 -19.11 2.58
CA PRO A 65 -12.32 -19.29 1.14
C PRO A 65 -13.47 -18.68 0.32
N PHE A 66 -13.73 -17.37 0.45
CA PHE A 66 -14.82 -16.70 -0.27
C PHE A 66 -14.57 -16.53 -1.78
N ASP A 67 -13.30 -16.60 -2.23
CA ASP A 67 -12.94 -16.64 -3.64
C ASP A 67 -11.65 -17.49 -3.85
N SER A 68 -11.36 -17.80 -5.11
CA SER A 68 -10.17 -18.53 -5.52
C SER A 68 -8.90 -17.67 -5.38
N ILE A 69 -7.77 -18.33 -5.07
CA ILE A 69 -6.45 -17.65 -4.98
C ILE A 69 -6.15 -16.92 -6.28
N LYS A 70 -6.38 -17.54 -7.44
CA LYS A 70 -6.12 -16.94 -8.76
C LYS A 70 -6.84 -15.61 -8.95
N ARG A 71 -8.12 -15.53 -8.57
CA ARG A 71 -8.91 -14.29 -8.69
C ARG A 71 -8.48 -13.22 -7.70
N LEU A 72 -8.13 -13.61 -6.47
CA LEU A 72 -7.60 -12.67 -5.47
C LEU A 72 -6.24 -12.10 -5.88
N THR A 73 -5.33 -12.96 -6.39
CA THR A 73 -4.04 -12.55 -6.93
C THR A 73 -4.22 -11.60 -8.11
N ALA A 74 -5.06 -11.95 -9.09
CA ALA A 74 -5.31 -11.10 -10.25
C ALA A 74 -5.92 -9.75 -9.86
N MET A 75 -6.85 -9.73 -8.90
CA MET A 75 -7.43 -8.51 -8.37
C MET A 75 -6.37 -7.62 -7.71
N ARG A 76 -5.48 -8.20 -6.89
CA ARG A 76 -4.41 -7.42 -6.26
C ARG A 76 -3.43 -6.87 -7.27
N VAL A 77 -2.96 -7.70 -8.21
CA VAL A 77 -2.08 -7.24 -9.31
C VAL A 77 -2.74 -6.09 -10.06
N GLY A 78 -4.03 -6.20 -10.40
CA GLY A 78 -4.80 -5.11 -11.01
C GLY A 78 -4.86 -3.85 -10.15
N SER A 79 -5.03 -4.00 -8.83
CA SER A 79 -5.05 -2.86 -7.90
C SER A 79 -3.68 -2.19 -7.73
N GLU A 80 -2.57 -2.93 -7.82
CA GLU A 80 -1.22 -2.34 -7.78
C GLU A 80 -1.00 -1.33 -8.92
N PHE A 81 -1.60 -1.56 -10.10
CA PHE A 81 -1.57 -0.56 -11.18
C PHE A 81 -2.27 0.75 -10.81
N ILE A 82 -3.27 0.71 -9.93
CA ILE A 82 -3.95 1.92 -9.42
C ILE A 82 -3.00 2.68 -8.50
N LYS A 83 -2.09 2.02 -7.76
CA LYS A 83 -1.08 2.72 -6.94
C LYS A 83 -0.14 3.59 -7.77
N PHE A 84 0.12 3.24 -9.04
CA PHE A 84 0.95 4.06 -9.91
C PHE A 84 0.28 5.37 -10.36
N THR A 85 -1.03 5.49 -10.19
CA THR A 85 -1.82 6.66 -10.65
C THR A 85 -2.57 7.35 -9.52
N THR A 86 -2.45 6.88 -8.29
CA THR A 86 -3.11 7.42 -7.10
C THR A 86 -2.12 7.56 -5.95
N PRO A 87 -2.41 8.40 -4.93
CA PRO A 87 -1.59 8.45 -3.73
C PRO A 87 -1.40 7.06 -3.12
N MET A 88 -0.17 6.77 -2.70
CA MET A 88 0.22 5.46 -2.17
C MET A 88 -0.66 5.08 -0.97
N PHE A 89 -1.08 3.81 -0.90
CA PHE A 89 -1.95 3.25 0.14
C PHE A 89 -3.39 3.79 0.19
N VAL A 90 -3.84 4.48 -0.86
CA VAL A 90 -5.20 4.98 -0.98
C VAL A 90 -5.96 4.22 -2.06
N GLY A 91 -5.59 4.39 -3.34
CA GLY A 91 -6.44 3.93 -4.45
C GLY A 91 -6.55 2.41 -4.60
N ALA A 92 -5.43 1.69 -4.49
CA ALA A 92 -5.42 0.24 -4.66
C ALA A 92 -6.16 -0.49 -3.54
N GLU A 93 -6.01 -0.01 -2.32
CA GLU A 93 -6.64 -0.55 -1.12
C GLU A 93 -8.13 -0.31 -1.15
N PHE A 94 -8.58 0.86 -1.62
CA PHE A 94 -10.00 1.08 -1.91
C PHE A 94 -10.54 0.08 -2.93
N ALA A 95 -9.79 -0.21 -4.00
CA ALA A 95 -10.21 -1.21 -4.98
C ALA A 95 -10.29 -2.63 -4.38
N VAL A 96 -9.34 -3.01 -3.52
CA VAL A 96 -9.33 -4.28 -2.78
C VAL A 96 -10.54 -4.37 -1.85
N ILE A 97 -10.78 -3.35 -1.02
CA ILE A 97 -11.91 -3.30 -0.09
C ILE A 97 -13.22 -3.38 -0.86
N TYR A 98 -13.36 -2.58 -1.91
CA TYR A 98 -14.55 -2.58 -2.77
C TYR A 98 -14.81 -3.96 -3.39
N TYR A 99 -13.77 -4.62 -3.90
CA TYR A 99 -13.90 -5.97 -4.45
C TYR A 99 -14.40 -6.97 -3.41
N MET A 100 -13.83 -6.96 -2.20
CA MET A 100 -14.25 -7.87 -1.11
C MET A 100 -15.69 -7.58 -0.66
N THR A 101 -16.08 -6.30 -0.56
CA THR A 101 -17.46 -5.92 -0.22
C THR A 101 -18.48 -6.36 -1.26
N LYS A 102 -18.13 -6.27 -2.56
CA LYS A 102 -18.96 -6.80 -3.65
C LYS A 102 -19.14 -8.32 -3.57
N LYS A 103 -18.26 -9.03 -2.88
CA LYS A 103 -18.34 -10.47 -2.62
C LYS A 103 -19.05 -10.82 -1.29
N GLY A 104 -19.66 -9.84 -0.64
CA GLY A 104 -20.45 -10.05 0.58
C GLY A 104 -19.65 -10.01 1.89
N ILE A 105 -18.36 -9.63 1.84
CA ILE A 105 -17.56 -9.39 3.04
C ILE A 105 -17.92 -8.02 3.63
N SER A 106 -18.08 -7.93 4.96
CA SER A 106 -18.32 -6.63 5.60
C SER A 106 -17.14 -5.68 5.39
N THR A 107 -17.42 -4.38 5.23
CA THR A 107 -16.38 -3.36 4.99
C THR A 107 -15.30 -3.41 6.07
N SER A 108 -15.69 -3.58 7.34
CA SER A 108 -14.84 -3.77 8.51
C SER A 108 -13.74 -4.83 8.29
N LYS A 109 -14.15 -6.03 7.86
CA LYS A 109 -13.27 -7.17 7.66
C LYS A 109 -12.38 -7.01 6.44
N ALA A 110 -12.92 -6.45 5.36
CA ALA A 110 -12.16 -6.12 4.15
C ALA A 110 -11.10 -5.04 4.43
N SER A 111 -11.46 -3.98 5.15
CA SER A 111 -10.56 -2.91 5.57
C SER A 111 -9.48 -3.41 6.51
N TRP A 112 -9.78 -4.35 7.41
CA TRP A 112 -8.77 -4.98 8.26
C TRP A 112 -7.74 -5.77 7.44
N VAL A 113 -8.17 -6.56 6.46
CA VAL A 113 -7.26 -7.30 5.55
C VAL A 113 -6.39 -6.32 4.75
N ALA A 114 -6.98 -5.25 4.21
CA ALA A 114 -6.23 -4.22 3.50
C ALA A 114 -5.24 -3.49 4.42
N LEU A 115 -5.61 -3.20 5.66
CA LEU A 115 -4.71 -2.58 6.64
C LEU A 115 -3.52 -3.50 6.95
N LEU A 116 -3.75 -4.80 7.17
CA LEU A 116 -2.67 -5.76 7.39
C LEU A 116 -1.73 -5.87 6.18
N ASP A 117 -2.28 -5.84 4.98
CA ASP A 117 -1.51 -5.83 3.75
C ASP A 117 -0.61 -4.59 3.64
N ILE A 118 -1.14 -3.39 3.93
CA ILE A 118 -0.36 -2.15 3.98
C ILE A 118 0.74 -2.22 5.03
N VAL A 119 0.39 -2.57 6.28
CA VAL A 119 1.34 -2.50 7.40
C VAL A 119 2.50 -3.49 7.18
N THR A 120 2.23 -4.68 6.65
CA THR A 120 3.29 -5.64 6.31
C THR A 120 4.22 -5.12 5.22
N GLU A 121 3.68 -4.45 4.19
CA GLU A 121 4.46 -3.86 3.10
C GLU A 121 5.31 -2.68 3.58
N VAL A 122 4.71 -1.74 4.31
CA VAL A 122 5.40 -0.57 4.86
C VAL A 122 6.48 -0.97 5.85
N PHE A 123 6.23 -1.99 6.67
CA PHE A 123 7.21 -2.45 7.64
C PHE A 123 8.40 -3.14 6.96
N ALA A 124 8.18 -4.01 5.97
CA ALA A 124 9.25 -4.63 5.19
C ALA A 124 10.10 -3.59 4.47
N ALA A 125 9.45 -2.66 3.74
CA ALA A 125 10.14 -1.57 3.05
C ALA A 125 10.90 -0.67 4.04
N GLY A 126 10.31 -0.38 5.19
CA GLY A 126 10.91 0.40 6.26
C GLY A 126 12.19 -0.22 6.81
N VAL A 127 12.16 -1.51 7.16
CA VAL A 127 13.33 -2.24 7.66
C VAL A 127 14.44 -2.27 6.61
N LEU A 128 14.12 -2.60 5.36
CA LEU A 128 15.10 -2.61 4.27
C LEU A 128 15.70 -1.22 4.02
N SER A 129 14.89 -0.17 4.07
CA SER A 129 15.34 1.21 3.91
C SER A 129 16.25 1.66 5.05
N ILE A 130 15.93 1.29 6.29
CA ILE A 130 16.77 1.57 7.45
C ILE A 130 18.12 0.84 7.33
N LEU A 131 18.11 -0.43 6.96
CA LEU A 131 19.34 -1.21 6.73
C LEU A 131 20.19 -0.58 5.63
N ALA A 132 19.58 -0.20 4.50
CA ALA A 132 20.27 0.48 3.41
C ALA A 132 20.86 1.83 3.85
N GLY A 133 20.12 2.60 4.66
CA GLY A 133 20.60 3.85 5.24
C GLY A 133 21.80 3.67 6.17
N ILE A 134 21.78 2.65 7.04
CA ILE A 134 22.91 2.30 7.91
C ILE A 134 24.14 1.89 7.07
N LEU A 135 23.95 1.03 6.07
CA LEU A 135 25.03 0.63 5.17
C LEU A 135 25.61 1.84 4.43
N ALA A 136 24.78 2.75 3.92
CA ALA A 136 25.24 3.97 3.27
C ALA A 136 26.13 4.82 4.20
N LEU A 137 25.78 4.94 5.48
CA LEU A 137 26.64 5.63 6.46
C LEU A 137 27.96 4.89 6.68
N MET A 138 27.93 3.56 6.80
CA MET A 138 29.14 2.73 7.00
C MET A 138 30.12 2.83 5.82
N TYR A 139 29.61 2.96 4.59
CA TYR A 139 30.41 3.11 3.38
C TYR A 139 30.76 4.57 3.05
N GLY A 140 30.49 5.52 3.96
CA GLY A 140 30.89 6.93 3.82
C GLY A 140 29.95 7.80 2.98
N ALA A 141 28.81 7.27 2.53
CA ALA A 141 27.77 8.04 1.83
C ALA A 141 26.85 8.76 2.84
N TYR A 142 27.42 9.68 3.62
CA TYR A 142 26.74 10.30 4.76
C TYR A 142 25.45 11.04 4.40
N VAL A 143 25.45 11.83 3.34
CA VAL A 143 24.26 12.60 2.91
C VAL A 143 23.10 11.67 2.55
N VAL A 144 23.38 10.63 1.75
CA VAL A 144 22.38 9.64 1.34
C VAL A 144 21.85 8.88 2.55
N GLY A 145 22.75 8.38 3.41
CA GLY A 145 22.37 7.65 4.61
C GLY A 145 21.51 8.47 5.56
N VAL A 146 21.83 9.75 5.79
CA VAL A 146 21.04 10.64 6.65
C VAL A 146 19.65 10.90 6.05
N VAL A 147 19.53 11.15 4.76
CA VAL A 147 18.22 11.38 4.11
C VAL A 147 17.36 10.12 4.17
N VAL A 148 17.94 8.96 3.87
CA VAL A 148 17.23 7.68 3.90
C VAL A 148 16.77 7.34 5.32
N LEU A 149 17.63 7.47 6.33
CA LEU A 149 17.26 7.21 7.73
C LEU A 149 16.27 8.25 8.27
N GLY A 150 16.50 9.52 7.96
CA GLY A 150 15.66 10.63 8.40
C GLY A 150 14.23 10.56 7.85
N THR A 151 14.00 9.86 6.75
CA THR A 151 12.67 9.63 6.19
C THR A 151 12.09 8.27 6.59
N SER A 152 12.86 7.19 6.52
CA SER A 152 12.39 5.83 6.82
C SER A 152 12.01 5.65 8.28
N ILE A 153 12.84 6.09 9.24
CA ILE A 153 12.57 5.94 10.67
C ILE A 153 11.24 6.57 11.09
N PRO A 154 10.94 7.85 10.80
CA PRO A 154 9.69 8.45 11.22
C PRO A 154 8.48 7.85 10.52
N ILE A 155 8.57 7.50 9.23
CA ILE A 155 7.46 6.88 8.49
C ILE A 155 7.15 5.50 9.09
N THR A 156 8.16 4.64 9.22
CA THR A 156 8.00 3.31 9.81
C THR A 156 7.53 3.39 11.25
N GLY A 157 8.11 4.29 12.05
CA GLY A 157 7.69 4.54 13.42
C GLY A 157 6.24 4.97 13.53
N LEU A 158 5.79 5.92 12.71
CA LEU A 158 4.41 6.38 12.66
C LEU A 158 3.44 5.23 12.35
N TRP A 159 3.73 4.43 11.32
CA TRP A 159 2.86 3.32 10.94
C TRP A 159 2.77 2.24 12.03
N ILE A 160 3.90 1.87 12.64
CA ILE A 160 3.94 0.92 13.75
C ILE A 160 3.13 1.45 14.93
N VAL A 161 3.36 2.71 15.31
CA VAL A 161 2.67 3.34 16.45
C VAL A 161 1.17 3.40 16.21
N LEU A 162 0.72 3.82 15.01
CA LEU A 162 -0.70 3.84 14.66
C LEU A 162 -1.32 2.44 14.65
N PHE A 163 -0.62 1.46 14.09
CA PHE A 163 -1.11 0.08 14.04
C PHE A 163 -1.30 -0.52 15.44
N PHE A 164 -0.32 -0.36 16.33
CA PHE A 164 -0.44 -0.84 17.71
C PHE A 164 -1.39 0.01 18.56
N MET A 165 -1.53 1.31 18.30
CA MET A 165 -2.54 2.13 18.98
C MET A 165 -3.96 1.78 18.53
N SER A 166 -4.15 1.31 17.30
CA SER A 166 -5.46 0.87 16.79
C SER A 166 -6.06 -0.29 17.59
N SER A 167 -5.24 -1.16 18.19
CA SER A 167 -5.76 -2.20 19.10
C SER A 167 -6.16 -1.67 20.48
N LYS A 168 -5.54 -0.57 20.91
CA LYS A 168 -5.71 -0.01 22.26
C LYS A 168 -6.76 1.10 22.32
N ARG A 169 -6.92 1.88 21.26
CA ARG A 169 -7.78 3.07 21.20
C ARG A 169 -8.65 3.03 19.95
N THR A 170 -9.85 3.57 20.08
CA THR A 170 -10.73 3.80 18.92
C THR A 170 -10.36 5.15 18.31
N PHE A 171 -9.88 5.13 17.07
CA PHE A 171 -9.59 6.35 16.36
C PHE A 171 -10.87 6.99 15.81
N THR A 172 -10.84 8.30 15.64
CA THR A 172 -11.88 9.06 14.95
C THR A 172 -11.24 9.97 13.93
N LEU A 173 -12.01 10.37 12.93
CA LEU A 173 -11.57 11.33 11.93
C LEU A 173 -11.11 12.62 12.63
N PRO A 174 -9.94 13.19 12.26
CA PRO A 174 -9.51 14.46 12.83
C PRO A 174 -10.56 15.56 12.65
N ARG A 175 -10.80 16.35 13.70
CA ARG A 175 -11.85 17.39 13.74
C ARG A 175 -11.79 18.36 12.56
N VAL A 176 -10.58 18.70 12.12
CA VAL A 176 -10.35 19.59 10.97
C VAL A 176 -10.90 18.99 9.68
N ILE A 177 -10.63 17.70 9.42
CA ILE A 177 -11.13 17.00 8.23
C ILE A 177 -12.65 16.85 8.31
N SER A 178 -13.18 16.50 9.48
CA SER A 178 -14.63 16.43 9.68
C SER A 178 -15.30 17.77 9.41
N TYR A 179 -14.74 18.86 9.94
CA TYR A 179 -15.25 20.22 9.75
C TYR A 179 -15.26 20.63 8.26
N ILE A 180 -14.16 20.38 7.55
CA ILE A 180 -14.06 20.67 6.11
C ILE A 180 -15.08 19.83 5.32
N ALA A 181 -15.16 18.53 5.60
CA ALA A 181 -16.08 17.63 4.92
C ALA A 181 -17.55 18.02 5.15
N THR A 182 -17.93 18.41 6.37
CA THR A 182 -19.30 18.86 6.67
C THR A 182 -19.61 20.24 6.11
N THR A 183 -18.61 21.13 6.05
CA THR A 183 -18.81 22.50 5.50
C THR A 183 -18.98 22.47 3.99
N LEU A 184 -18.16 21.69 3.28
CA LEU A 184 -18.22 21.58 1.81
C LEU A 184 -19.34 20.65 1.34
N GLY A 185 -19.52 19.51 2.02
CA GLY A 185 -20.46 18.46 1.61
C GLY A 185 -21.84 18.54 2.26
N LYS A 186 -22.06 19.45 3.22
CA LYS A 186 -23.28 19.59 4.02
C LYS A 186 -23.79 18.22 4.51
N GLU A 187 -24.97 17.82 4.06
CA GLU A 187 -25.64 16.56 4.40
C GLU A 187 -24.87 15.31 3.92
N ARG A 188 -24.30 15.36 2.71
CA ARG A 188 -23.43 14.28 2.19
C ARG A 188 -22.14 14.20 2.99
N GLY A 189 -21.58 15.35 3.37
CA GLY A 189 -20.39 15.45 4.22
C GLY A 189 -20.60 14.78 5.58
N GLN A 190 -21.71 15.06 6.26
CA GLN A 190 -22.08 14.41 7.51
C GLN A 190 -22.24 12.89 7.36
N LYS A 191 -22.88 12.44 6.28
CA LYS A 191 -23.03 11.01 5.98
C LYS A 191 -21.67 10.32 5.81
N TYR A 192 -20.76 10.91 5.05
CA TYR A 192 -19.41 10.36 4.85
C TYR A 192 -18.60 10.35 6.14
N VAL A 193 -18.61 11.44 6.92
CA VAL A 193 -17.89 11.48 8.21
C VAL A 193 -18.40 10.39 9.17
N LYS A 194 -19.72 10.20 9.27
CA LYS A 194 -20.31 9.14 10.10
C LYS A 194 -19.91 7.75 9.62
N GLN A 195 -19.97 7.52 8.31
CA GLN A 195 -19.60 6.25 7.70
C GLN A 195 -18.11 5.95 7.90
N THR A 196 -17.23 6.93 7.69
CA THR A 196 -15.78 6.76 7.88
C THR A 196 -15.42 6.52 9.33
N ASN A 197 -16.05 7.23 10.29
CA ASN A 197 -15.86 6.93 11.71
C ASN A 197 -16.29 5.51 12.07
N GLY A 198 -17.44 5.04 11.54
CA GLY A 198 -17.87 3.65 11.73
C GLY A 198 -16.86 2.65 11.19
N TRP A 199 -16.30 2.90 9.99
CA TRP A 199 -15.25 2.04 9.42
C TRP A 199 -13.96 2.06 10.24
N ILE A 200 -13.53 3.22 10.75
CA ILE A 200 -12.34 3.32 11.59
C ILE A 200 -12.55 2.56 12.90
N GLU A 201 -13.72 2.71 13.52
CA GLU A 201 -14.08 2.01 14.75
C GLU A 201 -14.07 0.50 14.56
N ASP A 202 -14.73 0.03 13.51
CA ASP A 202 -14.78 -1.36 13.09
C ASP A 202 -13.38 -1.96 12.86
N VAL A 203 -12.50 -1.21 12.20
CA VAL A 203 -11.10 -1.62 12.00
C VAL A 203 -10.36 -1.70 13.34
N CYS A 204 -10.59 -0.77 14.27
CA CYS A 204 -9.99 -0.81 15.61
C CYS A 204 -10.51 -1.98 16.45
N ILE A 205 -11.80 -2.34 16.34
CA ILE A 205 -12.37 -3.52 16.99
C ILE A 205 -11.71 -4.79 16.44
N MET A 206 -11.68 -4.94 15.11
CA MET A 206 -10.99 -6.05 14.44
C MET A 206 -9.52 -6.14 14.83
N SER A 207 -8.86 -4.99 14.94
CA SER A 207 -7.47 -4.86 15.39
C SER A 207 -7.29 -5.42 16.80
N ARG A 208 -8.15 -5.04 17.74
CA ARG A 208 -8.13 -5.52 19.12
C ARG A 208 -8.37 -7.03 19.23
N GLU A 209 -9.33 -7.55 18.47
CA GLU A 209 -9.68 -8.98 18.48
C GLU A 209 -8.56 -9.85 17.88
N ASN A 210 -7.91 -9.37 16.81
CA ASN A 210 -7.02 -10.21 16.02
C ASN A 210 -5.54 -10.01 16.35
N LEU A 211 -5.06 -8.83 16.79
CA LEU A 211 -3.63 -8.56 16.95
C LEU A 211 -2.91 -9.47 17.94
N HIS A 212 -3.58 -9.87 19.02
CA HIS A 212 -2.99 -10.74 20.04
C HIS A 212 -3.06 -12.23 19.68
N SER A 213 -3.79 -12.60 18.61
CA SER A 213 -3.93 -14.00 18.21
C SER A 213 -2.63 -14.56 17.59
N SER A 214 -2.35 -15.83 17.86
CA SER A 214 -1.24 -16.58 17.24
C SER A 214 -1.36 -16.64 15.72
N LYS A 215 -2.60 -16.68 15.22
CA LYS A 215 -2.94 -16.65 13.79
C LYS A 215 -2.47 -15.36 13.13
N SER A 216 -2.76 -14.20 13.73
CA SER A 216 -2.31 -12.90 13.17
C SER A 216 -0.81 -12.73 13.20
N LYS A 217 -0.13 -13.18 14.27
CA LYS A 217 1.34 -13.16 14.31
C LYS A 217 1.95 -13.97 13.17
N LYS A 218 1.43 -15.18 12.92
CA LYS A 218 1.89 -16.03 11.82
C LYS A 218 1.66 -15.36 10.46
N VAL A 219 0.47 -14.80 10.25
CA VAL A 219 0.14 -14.11 8.98
C VAL A 219 0.99 -12.87 8.78
N PHE A 220 1.25 -12.11 9.84
CA PHE A 220 2.11 -10.94 9.80
C PHE A 220 3.56 -11.32 9.41
N VAL A 221 4.12 -12.35 10.04
CA VAL A 221 5.48 -12.82 9.74
C VAL A 221 5.58 -13.31 8.30
N VAL A 222 4.64 -14.15 7.85
CA VAL A 222 4.61 -14.62 6.45
C VAL A 222 4.44 -13.44 5.49
N GLY A 223 3.53 -12.52 5.80
CA GLY A 223 3.29 -11.33 4.98
C GLY A 223 4.52 -10.41 4.91
N PHE A 224 5.27 -10.26 6.01
CA PHE A 224 6.50 -9.49 6.07
C PHE A 224 7.60 -10.09 5.18
N PHE A 225 7.83 -11.41 5.25
CA PHE A 225 8.87 -12.05 4.43
C PHE A 225 8.54 -12.14 2.94
N VAL A 226 7.25 -12.11 2.58
CA VAL A 226 6.82 -12.13 1.17
C VAL A 226 6.79 -10.72 0.55
N SER A 227 6.80 -9.67 1.37
CA SER A 227 6.80 -8.26 0.92
C SER A 227 8.19 -7.81 0.51
#